data_AF-A0A9D8SD10-F1
#
_entry.id   AF-A0A9D8SD10-F1
#
_cell.length_a   1.000
_cell.length_b   1.000
_cell.length_c   1.000
_cell.angle_alpha   90.00
_cell.angle_beta   90.00
_cell.angle_gamma   90.00
#
_symmetry.space_group_name_H-M   'P 1'
#
loop_
_entity.id
_entity.type
_entity.pdbx_description
1 polymer ?
#
loop_
_entity_poly.entity_id
_entity_poly.type
_entity_poly.pdbx_seq_one_letter_code
_entity_poly.pdbx_strand_id
1 'polypeptide(L)'
;MKTETLSRENKQYIKMTETPVTRLVISLGIPTTISMLITNVYNMADSYFVSKIALSAGGATSIVFGIMSILQAFGFMFGHGAGSNISRMLGSRHIEKANRYASTGFFCALLCGLFIMTFGLIFLTPLMRLLGSTDTILPYSKAYGFWILIAAPVMTSSCVLNNILRYEGKATLAMIGLTTGVILNIILDPIFI
;
A
#
# COMPACT_ATOMS: atom_id res chain seq x y z
N MET A 1 20.82 -39.93 0.20
CA MET A 1 20.41 -38.69 0.89
C MET A 1 20.57 -37.50 -0.07
N LYS A 2 19.65 -37.35 -1.04
CA LYS A 2 19.76 -36.45 -2.21
C LYS A 2 18.57 -35.46 -2.28
N THR A 3 18.08 -35.03 -1.13
CA THR A 3 16.88 -34.19 -0.99
C THR A 3 17.25 -32.81 -0.45
N GLU A 4 18.34 -32.23 -0.97
CA GLU A 4 18.67 -30.83 -0.73
C GLU A 4 17.88 -29.95 -1.71
N THR A 5 16.98 -29.14 -1.13
CA THR A 5 16.59 -27.83 -1.66
C THR A 5 16.22 -27.76 -3.15
N LEU A 6 15.02 -28.22 -3.50
CA LEU A 6 14.23 -27.50 -4.52
C LEU A 6 14.28 -26.01 -4.14
N SER A 7 14.85 -25.16 -5.02
CA SER A 7 14.97 -23.72 -4.77
C SER A 7 13.60 -23.15 -4.39
N ARG A 8 13.55 -22.16 -3.48
CA ARG A 8 12.28 -21.57 -3.02
C ARG A 8 11.38 -21.14 -4.18
N GLU A 9 11.99 -20.69 -5.28
CA GLU A 9 11.33 -20.34 -6.54
C GLU A 9 10.68 -21.54 -7.22
N ASN A 10 11.37 -22.68 -7.33
CA ASN A 10 10.80 -23.90 -7.90
C ASN A 10 9.63 -24.46 -7.08
N LYS A 11 9.71 -24.42 -5.75
CA LYS A 11 8.60 -24.83 -4.87
C LYS A 11 7.38 -23.93 -5.06
N GLN A 12 7.60 -22.63 -5.18
CA GLN A 12 6.53 -21.66 -5.42
C GLN A 12 5.91 -21.84 -6.81
N TYR A 13 6.73 -22.09 -7.84
CA TYR A 13 6.25 -22.39 -9.20
C TYR A 13 5.33 -23.62 -9.20
N ILE A 14 5.81 -24.75 -8.65
CA ILE A 14 5.03 -25.99 -8.54
C ILE A 14 3.71 -25.75 -7.82
N LYS A 15 3.73 -25.03 -6.69
CA LYS A 15 2.51 -24.67 -5.96
C LYS A 15 1.53 -23.89 -6.84
N MET A 16 2.01 -22.94 -7.63
CA MET A 16 1.19 -22.06 -8.44
C MET A 16 0.64 -22.75 -9.71
N THR A 17 1.34 -23.75 -10.26
CA THR A 17 0.94 -24.42 -11.51
C THR A 17 0.26 -25.77 -11.32
N GLU A 18 0.57 -26.51 -10.25
CA GLU A 18 0.08 -27.89 -10.05
C GLU A 18 -1.06 -27.99 -9.03
N THR A 19 -1.26 -26.97 -8.18
CA THR A 19 -2.37 -26.97 -7.22
C THR A 19 -3.70 -26.76 -7.95
N PRO A 20 -4.77 -27.51 -7.61
CA PRO A 20 -6.10 -27.26 -8.16
C PRO A 20 -6.55 -25.80 -7.95
N VAL A 21 -7.09 -25.18 -9.00
CA VAL A 21 -7.45 -23.75 -9.03
C VAL A 21 -8.32 -23.35 -7.84
N THR A 22 -9.34 -24.15 -7.50
CA THR A 22 -10.24 -23.88 -6.36
C THR A 22 -9.48 -23.77 -5.05
N ARG A 23 -8.56 -24.70 -4.78
CA ARG A 23 -7.74 -24.72 -3.56
C ARG A 23 -6.73 -23.57 -3.54
N LEU A 24 -6.12 -23.26 -4.69
CA LEU A 24 -5.14 -22.19 -4.81
C LEU A 24 -5.77 -20.81 -4.60
N VAL A 25 -6.93 -20.57 -5.21
CA VAL A 25 -7.71 -19.32 -5.04
C VAL A 25 -8.09 -19.11 -3.59
N ILE A 26 -8.58 -20.16 -2.89
CA ILE A 26 -8.92 -20.05 -1.47
C ILE A 26 -7.66 -19.79 -0.62
N SER A 27 -6.56 -20.51 -0.88
CA SER A 27 -5.31 -20.37 -0.14
C SER A 27 -4.66 -18.99 -0.26
N LEU A 28 -4.81 -18.30 -1.40
CA LEU A 28 -4.29 -16.95 -1.62
C LEU A 28 -5.32 -15.86 -1.29
N GLY A 29 -6.60 -16.15 -1.53
CA GLY A 29 -7.73 -15.26 -1.33
C GLY A 29 -8.01 -14.98 0.13
N ILE A 30 -8.05 -16.00 1.00
CA ILE A 30 -8.32 -15.81 2.44
C ILE A 30 -7.30 -14.84 3.08
N PRO A 31 -5.97 -15.05 2.97
CA PRO A 31 -5.00 -14.11 3.51
C PRO A 31 -5.14 -12.69 2.92
N THR A 32 -5.44 -12.60 1.62
CA THR A 32 -5.64 -11.32 0.93
C THR A 32 -6.84 -10.56 1.48
N THR A 33 -7.98 -11.22 1.66
CA THR A 33 -9.20 -10.66 2.22
C THR A 33 -8.99 -10.22 3.67
N ILE A 34 -8.38 -11.08 4.50
CA ILE A 34 -8.06 -10.73 5.90
C ILE A 34 -7.17 -9.48 5.93
N SER A 35 -6.15 -9.41 5.08
CA SER A 35 -5.28 -8.23 5.01
C SER A 35 -6.06 -6.95 4.72
N MET A 36 -6.96 -7.00 3.72
CA MET A 36 -7.74 -5.82 3.34
C MET A 36 -8.78 -5.45 4.41
N LEU A 37 -9.34 -6.44 5.11
CA LEU A 37 -10.23 -6.19 6.26
C LEU A 37 -9.47 -5.48 7.40
N ILE A 38 -8.26 -5.96 7.73
CA ILE A 38 -7.42 -5.32 8.75
C ILE A 38 -7.10 -3.87 8.37
N THR A 39 -6.72 -3.60 7.12
CA THR A 39 -6.47 -2.23 6.65
C THR A 39 -7.71 -1.35 6.79
N ASN A 40 -8.89 -1.85 6.42
CA ASN A 40 -10.12 -1.08 6.52
C ASN A 40 -10.53 -0.81 7.97
N VAL A 41 -10.43 -1.80 8.86
CA VAL A 41 -10.71 -1.62 10.29
C VAL A 41 -9.74 -0.61 10.90
N TYR A 42 -8.46 -0.69 10.53
CA TYR A 42 -7.45 0.27 10.95
C TYR A 42 -7.78 1.70 10.49
N ASN A 43 -8.07 1.90 9.20
CA ASN A 43 -8.47 3.21 8.66
C ASN A 43 -9.73 3.75 9.34
N MET A 44 -10.69 2.87 9.67
CA MET A 44 -11.91 3.24 10.38
C MET A 44 -11.63 3.65 11.83
N ALA A 45 -10.78 2.91 12.53
CA ALA A 45 -10.38 3.21 13.90
C ALA A 45 -9.61 4.54 14.00
N ASP A 46 -8.60 4.73 13.14
CA ASP A 46 -7.82 5.97 13.06
C ASP A 46 -8.74 7.18 12.79
N SER A 47 -9.58 7.09 11.76
CA SER A 47 -10.54 8.16 11.47
C SER A 47 -11.51 8.42 12.62
N TYR A 48 -11.94 7.39 13.36
CA TYR A 48 -12.83 7.55 14.51
C TYR A 48 -12.14 8.25 15.69
N PHE A 49 -10.93 7.82 16.08
CA PHE A 49 -10.19 8.43 17.19
C PHE A 49 -9.74 9.85 16.86
N VAL A 50 -9.21 10.09 15.66
CA VAL A 50 -8.81 11.44 15.25
C VAL A 50 -10.01 12.39 15.19
N SER A 51 -11.20 11.91 14.77
CA SER A 51 -12.41 12.73 14.77
C SER A 51 -12.90 13.15 16.17
N LYS A 52 -12.50 12.41 17.23
CA LYS A 52 -12.91 12.67 18.62
C LYS A 52 -12.02 13.70 19.33
N ILE A 53 -10.81 13.96 18.84
CA ILE A 53 -9.80 14.78 19.56
C ILE A 53 -10.08 16.29 19.40
N ALA A 54 -10.69 16.76 18.31
CA ALA A 54 -11.30 18.10 18.22
C ALA A 54 -12.23 18.21 16.99
N LEU A 55 -13.36 18.90 17.13
CA LEU A 55 -14.31 19.14 16.02
C LEU A 55 -13.65 19.85 14.81
N SER A 56 -12.60 20.65 15.06
CA SER A 56 -11.75 21.30 14.05
C SER A 56 -10.66 20.37 13.48
N ALA A 57 -10.19 19.38 14.25
CA ALA A 57 -9.25 18.36 13.78
C ALA A 57 -9.94 17.33 12.87
N GLY A 58 -11.18 16.94 13.16
CA GLY A 58 -11.93 15.97 12.35
C GLY A 58 -12.12 16.41 10.88
N GLY A 59 -12.37 17.71 10.64
CA GLY A 59 -12.45 18.26 9.28
C GLY A 59 -11.10 18.26 8.55
N ALA A 60 -10.00 18.49 9.26
CA ALA A 60 -8.66 18.38 8.69
C ALA A 60 -8.31 16.93 8.31
N THR A 61 -8.76 15.95 9.10
CA THR A 61 -8.54 14.52 8.84
C THR A 61 -9.24 14.04 7.58
N SER A 62 -10.46 14.52 7.30
CA SER A 62 -11.17 14.16 6.06
C SER A 62 -10.42 14.62 4.81
N ILE A 63 -9.85 15.82 4.84
CA ILE A 63 -9.02 16.37 3.75
C ILE A 63 -7.76 15.53 3.55
N VAL A 64 -7.11 15.18 4.66
CA VAL A 64 -5.93 14.31 4.70
C VAL A 64 -6.23 12.93 4.12
N PHE A 65 -7.36 12.34 4.47
CA PHE A 65 -7.80 11.04 3.95
C PHE A 65 -7.98 11.06 2.42
N GLY A 66 -8.42 12.20 1.87
CA GLY A 66 -8.49 12.43 0.43
C GLY A 66 -7.11 12.31 -0.26
N ILE A 67 -6.08 12.92 0.33
CA ILE A 67 -4.69 12.83 -0.18
C ILE A 67 -4.19 11.38 -0.11
N MET A 68 -4.39 10.72 1.03
CA MET A 68 -3.99 9.32 1.21
C MET A 68 -4.69 8.41 0.20
N SER A 69 -5.95 8.68 -0.13
CA SER A 69 -6.72 7.94 -1.13
C SER A 69 -6.15 8.13 -2.54
N ILE A 70 -5.75 9.35 -2.90
CA ILE A 70 -5.06 9.63 -4.18
C ILE A 70 -3.74 8.86 -4.24
N LEU A 71 -2.93 8.92 -3.19
CA LEU A 71 -1.67 8.18 -3.11
C LEU A 71 -1.87 6.66 -3.25
N GLN A 72 -2.88 6.12 -2.56
CA GLN A 72 -3.24 4.70 -2.68
C GLN A 72 -3.71 4.35 -4.09
N ALA A 73 -4.47 5.22 -4.77
CA ALA A 73 -4.92 4.97 -6.14
C ALA A 73 -3.72 4.81 -7.10
N PHE A 74 -2.71 5.67 -7.00
CA PHE A 74 -1.47 5.51 -7.78
C PHE A 74 -0.70 4.26 -7.37
N GLY A 75 -0.61 3.95 -6.07
CA GLY A 75 0.00 2.72 -5.57
C GLY A 75 -0.66 1.46 -6.13
N PHE A 76 -1.99 1.41 -6.17
CA PHE A 76 -2.75 0.32 -6.78
C PHE A 76 -2.59 0.27 -8.30
N MET A 77 -2.57 1.42 -8.97
CA MET A 77 -2.37 1.49 -10.43
C MET A 77 -1.05 0.82 -10.84
N PHE A 78 0.07 1.19 -10.21
CA PHE A 78 1.37 0.59 -10.51
C PHE A 78 1.48 -0.84 -9.96
N GLY A 79 0.91 -1.11 -8.78
CA GLY A 79 0.96 -2.43 -8.14
C GLY A 79 0.23 -3.51 -8.94
N HIS A 80 -1.01 -3.24 -9.34
CA HIS A 80 -1.79 -4.15 -10.19
C HIS A 80 -1.27 -4.19 -11.63
N GLY A 81 -0.85 -3.04 -12.18
CA GLY A 81 -0.31 -2.96 -13.54
C GLY A 81 0.98 -3.77 -13.72
N ALA A 82 1.96 -3.60 -12.82
CA ALA A 82 3.18 -4.40 -12.81
C ALA A 82 2.90 -5.85 -12.40
N GLY A 83 2.10 -6.05 -11.34
CA GLY A 83 1.75 -7.37 -10.81
C GLY A 83 1.13 -8.32 -11.83
N SER A 84 0.24 -7.82 -12.70
CA SER A 84 -0.36 -8.59 -13.79
C SER A 84 0.67 -9.09 -14.81
N ASN A 85 1.70 -8.28 -15.12
CA ASN A 85 2.81 -8.72 -15.98
C ASN A 85 3.71 -9.73 -15.27
N ILE A 86 4.00 -9.51 -13.98
CA ILE A 86 4.83 -10.39 -13.15
C ILE A 86 4.22 -11.79 -13.08
N SER A 87 2.91 -11.92 -12.80
CA SER A 87 2.27 -13.23 -12.69
C SER A 87 2.36 -14.04 -13.99
N ARG A 88 2.18 -13.40 -15.16
CA ARG A 88 2.38 -14.04 -16.47
C ARG A 88 3.82 -14.47 -16.70
N MET A 89 4.78 -13.60 -16.42
CA MET A 89 6.20 -13.91 -16.63
C MET A 89 6.68 -15.05 -15.72
N LEU A 90 6.26 -15.07 -14.46
CA LEU A 90 6.54 -16.16 -13.53
C LEU A 90 5.90 -17.48 -14.00
N GLY A 91 4.67 -17.44 -14.50
CA GLY A 91 4.01 -18.61 -15.11
C GLY A 91 4.77 -19.17 -16.32
N SER A 92 5.41 -18.29 -17.11
CA SER A 92 6.27 -18.67 -18.25
C SER A 92 7.73 -18.98 -17.89
N ARG A 93 8.09 -19.06 -16.59
CA ARG A 93 9.46 -19.22 -16.08
C ARG A 93 10.46 -18.13 -16.48
N HIS A 94 9.99 -16.96 -16.91
CA HIS A 94 10.83 -15.80 -17.20
C HIS A 94 11.07 -14.95 -15.95
N ILE A 95 11.80 -15.50 -14.98
CA ILE A 95 12.05 -14.87 -13.66
C ILE A 95 12.74 -13.51 -13.80
N GLU A 96 13.71 -13.39 -14.71
CA GLU A 96 14.46 -12.15 -14.93
C GLU A 96 13.57 -11.03 -15.47
N LYS A 97 12.64 -11.35 -16.38
CA LYS A 97 11.63 -10.39 -16.86
C LYS A 97 10.67 -10.00 -15.75
N ALA A 98 10.22 -10.96 -14.92
CA ALA A 98 9.38 -10.68 -13.76
C ALA A 98 10.05 -9.70 -12.79
N ASN A 99 11.32 -9.91 -12.45
CA ASN A 99 12.10 -9.00 -11.63
C ASN A 99 12.21 -7.61 -12.26
N ARG A 100 12.44 -7.52 -13.58
CA ARG A 100 12.49 -6.23 -14.28
C ARG A 100 11.16 -5.48 -14.22
N TYR A 101 10.02 -6.17 -14.36
CA TYR A 101 8.70 -5.55 -14.17
C TYR A 101 8.48 -5.10 -12.73
N ALA A 102 8.91 -5.88 -11.74
CA ALA A 102 8.82 -5.51 -10.32
C ALA A 102 9.63 -4.24 -10.02
N SER A 103 10.89 -4.19 -10.44
CA SER A 103 11.75 -3.00 -10.27
C SER A 103 11.19 -1.80 -11.02
N THR A 104 10.73 -1.97 -12.26
CA THR A 104 10.13 -0.88 -13.04
C THR A 104 8.89 -0.33 -12.36
N GLY A 105 7.98 -1.21 -11.90
CA GLY A 105 6.77 -0.80 -11.16
C GLY A 105 7.10 -0.04 -9.87
N PHE A 106 8.08 -0.52 -9.11
CA PHE A 106 8.58 0.15 -7.90
C PHE A 106 9.14 1.55 -8.21
N PHE A 107 10.07 1.66 -9.16
CA PHE A 107 10.68 2.96 -9.49
C PHE A 107 9.68 3.92 -10.13
N CYS A 108 8.74 3.45 -10.97
CA CYS A 108 7.67 4.28 -11.49
C CYS A 108 6.78 4.83 -10.37
N ALA A 109 6.44 4.02 -9.37
CA ALA A 109 5.64 4.45 -8.23
C ALA A 109 6.41 5.40 -7.29
N LEU A 110 7.72 5.19 -7.13
CA LEU A 110 8.60 6.08 -6.38
C LEU A 110 8.70 7.45 -7.06
N LEU A 111 8.94 7.47 -8.37
CA LEU A 111 9.01 8.70 -9.17
C LEU A 111 7.66 9.43 -9.20
N CYS A 112 6.56 8.69 -9.34
CA CYS A 112 5.22 9.28 -9.27
C CYS A 112 4.93 9.82 -7.87
N GLY A 113 5.31 9.11 -6.81
CA GLY A 113 5.19 9.60 -5.44
C GLY A 113 6.05 10.84 -5.17
N LEU A 114 7.27 10.90 -5.70
CA LEU A 114 8.12 12.10 -5.67
C LEU A 114 7.49 13.26 -6.43
N PHE A 115 6.89 13.00 -7.59
CA PHE A 115 6.16 14.02 -8.34
C PHE A 115 4.97 14.56 -7.52
N ILE A 116 4.16 13.67 -6.94
CA ILE A 116 3.03 14.07 -6.08
C ILE A 116 3.51 14.84 -4.85
N MET A 117 4.63 14.44 -4.24
CA MET A 117 5.25 15.18 -3.14
C MET A 117 5.66 16.59 -3.58
N THR A 118 6.44 16.73 -4.65
CA THR A 118 6.94 18.03 -5.12
C THR A 118 5.80 18.97 -5.50
N PHE A 119 4.87 18.50 -6.34
CA PHE A 119 3.73 19.33 -6.76
C PHE A 119 2.76 19.58 -5.59
N GLY A 120 2.52 18.59 -4.74
CA GLY A 120 1.67 18.73 -3.57
C GLY A 120 2.22 19.74 -2.56
N LEU A 121 3.55 19.82 -2.38
CA LEU A 121 4.18 20.80 -1.49
C LEU A 121 4.18 22.21 -2.09
N ILE A 122 4.47 22.34 -3.39
CA ILE A 122 4.41 23.65 -4.10
C ILE A 122 2.98 24.21 -4.05
N PHE A 123 1.99 23.36 -4.29
CA PHE A 123 0.59 23.72 -4.34
C PHE A 123 -0.16 23.38 -3.04
N LEU A 124 0.52 23.32 -1.89
CA LEU A 124 -0.07 22.82 -0.64
C LEU A 124 -1.35 23.58 -0.25
N THR A 125 -1.29 24.91 -0.24
CA THR A 125 -2.44 25.76 0.14
C THR A 125 -3.63 25.61 -0.81
N PRO A 126 -3.47 25.74 -2.15
CA PRO A 126 -4.58 25.52 -3.07
C PRO A 126 -5.07 24.06 -3.10
N LEU A 127 -4.18 23.07 -2.90
CA LEU A 127 -4.56 21.67 -2.81
C LEU A 127 -5.45 21.40 -1.58
N MET A 128 -5.08 21.92 -0.41
CA MET A 128 -5.91 21.78 0.80
C MET A 128 -7.27 22.46 0.62
N ARG A 129 -7.33 23.65 0.01
CA ARG A 129 -8.59 24.33 -0.28
C ARG A 129 -9.45 23.57 -1.30
N LEU A 130 -8.85 23.00 -2.35
CA LEU A 130 -9.54 22.17 -3.34
C LEU A 130 -10.19 20.94 -2.70
N LEU A 131 -9.51 20.34 -1.71
CA LEU A 131 -10.02 19.21 -0.95
C LEU A 131 -11.06 19.59 0.11
N GLY A 132 -11.44 20.87 0.21
CA GLY A 132 -12.53 21.34 1.07
C GLY A 132 -12.10 22.03 2.36
N SER A 133 -10.83 22.43 2.48
CA SER A 133 -10.35 23.16 3.67
C SER A 133 -10.95 24.57 3.76
N THR A 134 -11.64 24.84 4.86
CA THR A 134 -12.10 26.18 5.24
C THR A 134 -10.97 26.98 5.90
N ASP A 135 -11.09 28.31 5.95
CA ASP A 135 -10.04 29.19 6.47
C ASP A 135 -9.65 28.91 7.93
N THR A 136 -10.59 28.40 8.73
CA THR A 136 -10.35 28.01 10.13
C THR A 136 -9.59 26.69 10.28
N ILE A 137 -9.65 25.80 9.28
CA ILE A 137 -9.06 24.44 9.33
C ILE A 137 -7.76 24.37 8.52
N LEU A 138 -7.58 25.27 7.56
CA LEU A 138 -6.42 25.37 6.68
C LEU A 138 -5.04 25.24 7.36
N PRO A 139 -4.73 25.93 8.48
CA PRO A 139 -3.43 25.77 9.13
C PRO A 139 -3.18 24.33 9.62
N TYR A 140 -4.21 23.66 10.15
CA TYR A 140 -4.12 22.27 10.61
C TYR A 140 -3.98 21.30 9.43
N SER A 141 -4.81 21.45 8.39
CA SER A 141 -4.71 20.62 7.18
C SER A 141 -3.34 20.73 6.50
N LYS A 142 -2.73 21.93 6.48
CA LYS A 142 -1.39 22.13 5.92
C LYS A 142 -0.32 21.41 6.73
N ALA A 143 -0.38 21.49 8.06
CA ALA A 143 0.59 20.83 8.92
C ALA A 143 0.55 19.30 8.75
N TYR A 144 -0.63 18.70 8.75
CA TYR A 144 -0.79 17.26 8.51
C TYR A 144 -0.46 16.86 7.07
N GLY A 145 -0.98 17.60 6.09
CA GLY A 145 -0.76 17.34 4.67
C GLY A 145 0.71 17.40 4.28
N PHE A 146 1.49 18.30 4.91
CA PHE A 146 2.94 18.39 4.70
C PHE A 146 3.64 17.06 5.01
N TRP A 147 3.39 16.49 6.19
CA TRP A 147 4.02 15.23 6.60
C TRP A 147 3.62 14.04 5.72
N ILE A 148 2.37 14.00 5.30
CA ILE A 148 1.86 12.93 4.41
C ILE A 148 2.45 13.04 3.01
N LEU A 149 2.59 14.26 2.48
CA LEU A 149 3.23 14.48 1.18
C LEU A 149 4.72 14.10 1.21
N ILE A 150 5.43 14.38 2.31
CA ILE A 150 6.80 13.90 2.50
C ILE A 150 6.85 12.37 2.53
N ALA A 151 5.87 11.72 3.16
CA ALA A 151 5.76 10.26 3.19
C ALA A 151 5.28 9.64 1.86
N ALA A 152 4.74 10.45 0.92
CA ALA A 152 4.11 9.98 -0.30
C ALA A 152 4.97 9.00 -1.14
N PRO A 153 6.27 9.26 -1.41
CA PRO A 153 7.09 8.36 -2.21
C PRO A 153 7.26 6.98 -1.55
N VAL A 154 7.39 6.95 -0.23
CA VAL A 154 7.54 5.71 0.54
C VAL A 154 6.22 4.97 0.61
N MET A 155 5.10 5.67 0.84
CA MET A 155 3.76 5.09 0.88
C MET A 155 3.36 4.44 -0.44
N THR A 156 3.53 5.14 -1.57
CA THR A 156 3.18 4.59 -2.90
C THR A 156 4.04 3.37 -3.23
N SER A 157 5.35 3.45 -3.00
CA SER A 157 6.29 2.37 -3.28
C SER A 157 6.04 1.14 -2.40
N SER A 158 5.73 1.34 -1.12
CA SER A 158 5.39 0.26 -0.19
C SER A 158 4.08 -0.44 -0.57
N CYS A 159 3.09 0.33 -1.02
CA CYS A 159 1.83 -0.21 -1.56
C CYS A 159 2.09 -1.11 -2.78
N VAL A 160 2.96 -0.67 -3.71
CA VAL A 160 3.34 -1.47 -4.89
C VAL A 160 4.03 -2.77 -4.50
N LEU A 161 5.01 -2.72 -3.59
CA LEU A 161 5.68 -3.92 -3.07
C LEU A 161 4.71 -4.92 -2.44
N ASN A 162 3.76 -4.42 -1.63
CA ASN A 162 2.74 -5.28 -1.00
C ASN A 162 1.89 -5.99 -2.06
N ASN A 163 1.48 -5.27 -3.11
CA ASN A 163 0.73 -5.84 -4.22
C ASN A 163 1.56 -6.86 -5.00
N ILE A 164 2.81 -6.53 -5.36
CA ILE A 164 3.71 -7.43 -6.10
C ILE A 164 3.85 -8.77 -5.38
N LEU A 165 4.08 -8.78 -4.05
CA LEU A 165 4.16 -10.03 -3.28
C LEU A 165 2.92 -10.92 -3.43
N ARG A 166 1.72 -10.33 -3.53
CA ARG A 166 0.48 -11.09 -3.77
C ARG A 166 0.47 -11.72 -5.16
N TYR A 167 0.92 -10.99 -6.18
CA TYR A 167 1.04 -11.48 -7.56
C TYR A 167 2.12 -12.56 -7.74
N GLU A 168 3.14 -12.58 -6.89
CA GLU A 168 4.11 -13.70 -6.81
C GLU A 168 3.57 -14.92 -6.03
N GLY A 169 2.35 -14.85 -5.51
CA GLY A 169 1.73 -15.89 -4.67
C GLY A 169 2.23 -15.93 -3.24
N LYS A 170 2.94 -14.89 -2.80
CA LYS A 170 3.42 -14.69 -1.43
C LYS A 170 2.41 -13.86 -0.61
N ALA A 171 1.12 -14.14 -0.78
CA ALA A 171 0.02 -13.41 -0.13
C ALA A 171 0.14 -13.41 1.41
N THR A 172 0.63 -14.50 2.01
CA THR A 172 0.87 -14.57 3.46
C THR A 172 1.97 -13.60 3.92
N LEU A 173 3.04 -13.40 3.13
CA LEU A 173 4.07 -12.41 3.46
C LEU A 173 3.52 -10.98 3.34
N ALA A 174 2.72 -10.73 2.30
CA ALA A 174 2.04 -9.45 2.13
C ALA A 174 1.08 -9.13 3.30
N MET A 175 0.36 -10.15 3.78
CA MET A 175 -0.51 -10.05 4.95
C MET A 175 0.27 -9.74 6.21
N ILE A 176 1.31 -10.54 6.52
CA ILE A 176 2.14 -10.35 7.72
C ILE A 176 2.72 -8.94 7.74
N GLY A 177 3.31 -8.47 6.64
CA GLY A 177 3.91 -7.14 6.57
C GLY A 177 2.89 -6.02 6.85
N LEU A 178 1.66 -6.16 6.32
CA LEU A 178 0.60 -5.19 6.54
C LEU A 178 0.06 -5.25 7.98
N THR A 179 -0.19 -6.46 8.50
CA THR A 179 -0.64 -6.66 9.89
C THR A 179 0.39 -6.14 10.89
N THR A 180 1.68 -6.38 10.67
CA THR A 180 2.74 -5.82 11.54
C THR A 180 2.76 -4.30 11.52
N GLY A 181 2.56 -3.68 10.34
CA GLY A 181 2.48 -2.23 10.22
C GLY A 181 1.27 -1.66 10.97
N VAL A 182 0.12 -2.32 10.88
CA VAL A 182 -1.10 -1.93 11.60
C VAL A 182 -0.93 -2.08 13.12
N ILE A 183 -0.36 -3.19 13.60
CA ILE A 183 -0.10 -3.40 15.02
C ILE A 183 0.87 -2.34 15.55
N LEU A 184 1.97 -2.07 14.82
CA LEU A 184 2.91 -1.01 15.15
C LEU A 184 2.18 0.32 15.26
N ASN A 185 1.37 0.67 14.27
CA ASN A 185 0.69 1.95 14.27
C ASN A 185 -0.31 2.10 15.44
N ILE A 186 -1.14 1.08 15.72
CA ILE A 186 -2.06 1.07 16.87
C ILE A 186 -1.32 1.25 18.22
N ILE A 187 -0.07 0.76 18.33
CA ILE A 187 0.74 0.93 19.54
C ILE A 187 1.42 2.31 19.58
N LEU A 188 1.90 2.81 18.43
CA LEU A 188 2.58 4.10 18.35
C LEU A 188 1.63 5.28 18.53
N ASP A 189 0.41 5.23 17.99
CA ASP A 189 -0.57 6.32 18.08
C ASP A 189 -0.83 6.78 19.53
N PRO A 190 -1.12 5.90 20.52
CA PRO A 190 -1.30 6.32 21.91
C PRO A 190 0.00 6.67 22.66
N ILE A 191 1.19 6.43 22.07
CA ILE A 191 2.48 6.85 22.65
C ILE A 191 2.85 8.27 22.19
N PHE A 192 2.41 8.67 21.00
CA PHE A 192 2.74 9.97 20.39
C PHE A 192 1.59 11.00 20.40
N ILE A 193 0.40 10.61 20.86
CA ILE A 193 -0.71 11.51 21.28
C ILE A 193 -0.51 11.93 22.73
#